data_AF-A0A3M1AQ21-F1
#
_entry.id   AF-A0A3M1AQ21-F1
#
_cell.length_a   1.000
_cell.length_b   1.000
_cell.length_c   1.000
_cell.angle_alpha   90.00
_cell.angle_beta   90.00
_cell.angle_gamma   90.00
#
_symmetry.space_group_name_H-M   'P 1'
#
loop_
_entity.id
_entity.type
_entity.pdbx_description
1 polymer ?
#
loop_
_entity_poly.entity_id
_entity_poly.type
_entity_poly.pdbx_seq_one_letter_code
_entity_poly.pdbx_strand_id
1 'polypeptide(L)'
;MIKKEVSLMRGKQWLMLPVALLLVFQFLTKTSWAVSQKKGSKHVIKLTNIEFQPNRLLANPGDTLVFINKDNFKHDVYIVRTANPNDVILPATTLESGQSITLPFTEKGVFTVYCTIHGGMRGKISTTGSFELTEEEKRRAAARKVLPPIVKTGKALFWGKAQCYQCHKLGDQGKGQRGPNLQDIGFRARIRAQKLNLSSGTDYLIQSILEPDAYIVEGFSNDMARVYQPPINLNEEEIKAVIAYLQSQGGEVDTWSINLDAGKLKLPPSFNPFTHGDAARGRQLFVKSGCPSCHTVGAQKSKSPGPDLTGIGRYRNWTWLAQSILEPNAEIGAQWKYATVTVLVDNEGFEVEQEVSGFLRENSDKQIKLLVDNNQVRTFDKQDVVRIELSKTSKMPSNYKDLLTFQQIADLIQYLESLKDEN
;
A
#
# COMPACT_ATOMS: atom_id res chain seq x y z
N MET A 1 -23.20 30.97 -60.55
CA MET A 1 -24.59 31.47 -60.52
C MET A 1 -24.67 32.54 -59.45
N ILE A 2 -24.91 33.80 -59.86
CA ILE A 2 -25.42 34.96 -59.07
C ILE A 2 -24.45 35.50 -57.98
N LYS A 3 -23.62 36.54 -58.22
CA LYS A 3 -23.87 38.03 -58.31
C LYS A 3 -24.54 38.60 -57.04
N LYS A 4 -23.99 39.58 -56.30
CA LYS A 4 -23.90 41.05 -56.57
C LYS A 4 -23.11 41.70 -55.40
N GLU A 5 -22.05 42.48 -55.62
CA GLU A 5 -21.97 43.94 -55.96
C GLU A 5 -22.02 44.90 -54.75
N VAL A 6 -20.96 45.69 -54.47
CA VAL A 6 -20.70 47.14 -54.81
C VAL A 6 -21.22 48.07 -53.68
N SER A 7 -20.61 49.17 -53.19
CA SER A 7 -19.77 50.30 -53.67
C SER A 7 -19.23 51.04 -52.42
N LEU A 8 -17.99 51.55 -52.26
CA LEU A 8 -17.25 52.67 -52.92
C LEU A 8 -17.54 54.09 -52.37
N MET A 9 -16.45 54.88 -52.26
CA MET A 9 -16.32 56.37 -52.19
C MET A 9 -16.34 57.00 -50.78
N ARG A 10 -15.58 58.04 -50.39
CA ARG A 10 -14.65 59.05 -50.97
C ARG A 10 -13.96 59.68 -49.72
N GLY A 11 -12.67 60.00 -49.64
CA GLY A 11 -11.95 61.00 -50.42
C GLY A 11 -12.29 62.44 -49.99
N LYS A 12 -11.46 63.11 -49.17
CA LYS A 12 -11.34 64.58 -49.08
C LYS A 12 -10.00 65.01 -48.45
N GLN A 13 -9.11 65.52 -49.30
CA GLN A 13 -7.95 66.36 -48.95
C GLN A 13 -8.41 67.80 -48.71
N TRP A 14 -7.81 68.52 -47.75
CA TRP A 14 -7.71 69.99 -47.75
C TRP A 14 -6.32 70.45 -47.30
N LEU A 15 -5.92 71.61 -47.84
CA LEU A 15 -4.60 72.20 -48.03
C LEU A 15 -3.80 72.63 -46.77
N MET A 16 -2.48 72.52 -46.95
CA MET A 16 -1.32 73.35 -46.52
C MET A 16 -1.55 74.80 -46.03
N LEU A 17 -0.78 75.23 -45.01
CA LEU A 17 0.30 76.27 -45.03
C LEU A 17 0.89 76.50 -43.60
N PRO A 18 2.07 77.15 -43.44
CA PRO A 18 3.20 76.72 -42.60
C PRO A 18 3.35 77.60 -41.34
N VAL A 19 4.35 77.34 -40.47
CA VAL A 19 5.16 78.37 -39.76
C VAL A 19 6.19 77.75 -38.79
N ALA A 20 7.42 78.23 -38.95
CA ALA A 20 8.53 78.42 -38.01
C ALA A 20 9.17 77.23 -37.25
N LEU A 21 10.40 76.97 -37.67
CA LEU A 21 11.53 76.46 -36.89
C LEU A 21 11.73 77.29 -35.61
N LEU A 22 11.69 76.65 -34.44
CA LEU A 22 12.25 77.19 -33.19
C LEU A 22 13.01 76.06 -32.47
N LEU A 23 14.34 76.10 -32.60
CA LEU A 23 15.28 75.32 -31.81
C LEU A 23 15.21 75.78 -30.35
N VAL A 24 14.59 74.97 -29.49
CA VAL A 24 14.73 75.09 -28.04
C VAL A 24 15.51 73.88 -27.54
N PHE A 25 16.78 74.13 -27.20
CA PHE A 25 17.61 73.24 -26.40
C PHE A 25 16.99 73.16 -24.99
N GLN A 26 16.19 72.13 -24.72
CA GLN A 26 15.82 71.79 -23.35
C GLN A 26 16.80 70.75 -22.82
N PHE A 27 17.63 71.20 -21.88
CA PHE A 27 18.35 70.36 -20.93
C PHE A 27 17.33 69.48 -20.18
N LEU A 28 17.10 68.26 -20.67
CA LEU A 28 16.48 67.20 -19.88
C LEU A 28 17.49 66.79 -18.81
N THR A 29 17.37 67.38 -17.63
CA THR A 29 17.91 66.79 -16.41
C THR A 29 17.25 65.42 -16.27
N LYS A 30 18.00 64.35 -16.58
CA LYS A 30 17.64 62.99 -16.20
C LYS A 30 17.67 62.94 -14.68
N THR A 31 16.56 63.27 -14.03
CA THR A 31 16.26 62.80 -12.68
C THR A 31 15.97 61.32 -12.78
N SER A 32 17.04 60.52 -12.86
CA SER A 32 17.00 59.10 -12.57
C SER A 32 16.57 58.95 -11.11
N TRP A 33 15.29 58.75 -10.88
CA TRP A 33 14.82 58.11 -9.65
C TRP A 33 15.39 56.70 -9.67
N ALA A 34 16.56 56.52 -9.07
CA ALA A 34 17.06 55.20 -8.72
C ALA A 34 16.03 54.59 -7.77
N VAL A 35 15.20 53.68 -8.29
CA VAL A 35 14.45 52.75 -7.45
C VAL A 35 15.51 51.96 -6.71
N SER A 36 15.71 52.29 -5.43
CA SER A 36 16.53 51.50 -4.53
C SER A 36 15.88 50.11 -4.45
N GLN A 37 16.39 49.16 -5.24
CA GLN A 37 16.04 47.76 -5.08
C GLN A 37 16.52 47.33 -3.70
N LYS A 38 15.57 47.18 -2.78
CA LYS A 38 15.83 46.68 -1.43
C LYS A 38 16.50 45.31 -1.58
N LYS A 39 17.79 45.22 -1.28
CA LYS A 39 18.57 43.98 -1.37
C LYS A 39 17.90 42.94 -0.48
N GLY A 40 17.49 41.81 -1.06
CA GLY A 40 16.80 40.73 -0.34
C GLY A 40 17.62 40.23 0.85
N SER A 41 16.91 39.84 1.92
CA SER A 41 17.52 39.31 3.13
C SER A 41 18.14 37.94 2.86
N LYS A 42 19.22 37.60 3.57
CA LYS A 42 19.85 36.29 3.51
C LYS A 42 19.38 35.43 4.68
N HIS A 43 18.82 34.26 4.40
CA HIS A 43 18.37 33.28 5.39
C HIS A 43 19.27 32.05 5.36
N VAL A 44 19.72 31.60 6.52
CA VAL A 44 20.55 30.39 6.64
C VAL A 44 19.75 29.30 7.31
N ILE A 45 19.60 28.17 6.62
CA ILE A 45 18.93 26.96 7.08
C ILE A 45 20.00 25.89 7.29
N LYS A 46 20.21 25.47 8.54
CA LYS A 46 21.17 24.41 8.87
C LYS A 46 20.45 23.06 8.78
N LEU A 47 21.08 22.08 8.16
CA LEU A 47 20.64 20.69 8.19
C LEU A 47 21.43 20.03 9.32
N THR A 48 20.78 19.84 10.47
CA THR A 48 21.40 19.29 11.67
C THR A 48 20.43 18.39 12.41
N ASN A 49 20.93 17.28 12.96
CA ASN A 49 20.11 16.26 13.63
C ASN A 49 18.94 15.77 12.75
N ILE A 50 19.16 15.63 11.44
CA ILE A 50 18.11 15.20 10.48
C ILE A 50 16.93 16.19 10.44
N GLU A 51 17.17 17.47 10.70
CA GLU A 51 16.17 18.53 10.67
C GLU A 51 16.67 19.77 9.91
N PHE A 52 15.77 20.45 9.20
CA PHE A 52 16.02 21.81 8.71
C PHE A 52 15.85 22.79 9.87
N GLN A 53 16.83 23.64 10.14
CA GLN A 53 16.78 24.62 11.22
C GLN A 53 17.03 26.04 10.69
N PRO A 54 16.01 26.92 10.66
CA PRO A 54 14.63 26.67 11.11
C PRO A 54 13.86 25.75 10.14
N ASN A 55 12.92 24.96 10.67
CA ASN A 55 12.05 24.08 9.87
C ASN A 55 10.85 24.84 9.27
N ARG A 56 10.64 26.09 9.68
CA ARG A 56 9.63 27.01 9.16
C ARG A 56 10.27 28.37 8.95
N LEU A 57 10.25 28.84 7.71
CA LEU A 57 10.85 30.10 7.31
C LEU A 57 9.81 31.01 6.65
N LEU A 58 9.61 32.20 7.22
CA LEU A 58 8.99 33.31 6.51
C LEU A 58 10.09 34.05 5.74
N ALA A 59 9.96 34.11 4.42
CA ALA A 59 10.86 34.82 3.53
C ALA A 59 10.07 35.80 2.68
N ASN A 60 10.74 36.71 1.99
CA ASN A 60 10.13 37.55 0.97
C ASN A 60 10.63 37.13 -0.41
N PRO A 61 9.82 37.26 -1.48
CA PRO A 61 10.32 37.10 -2.84
C PRO A 61 11.52 38.02 -3.10
N GLY A 62 12.63 37.45 -3.56
CA GLY A 62 13.90 38.14 -3.76
C GLY A 62 14.93 37.92 -2.63
N ASP A 63 14.54 37.31 -1.51
CA ASP A 63 15.46 36.87 -0.47
C ASP A 63 16.40 35.75 -0.98
N THR A 64 17.53 35.55 -0.32
CA THR A 64 18.48 34.48 -0.62
C THR A 64 18.43 33.41 0.46
N LEU A 65 18.25 32.15 0.06
CA LEU A 65 18.28 31.00 0.97
C LEU A 65 19.63 30.30 0.89
N VAL A 66 20.19 29.95 2.04
CA VAL A 66 21.41 29.16 2.15
C VAL A 66 21.13 27.94 3.00
N PHE A 67 21.22 26.77 2.39
CA PHE A 67 21.14 25.49 3.10
C PHE A 67 22.55 24.97 3.35
N ILE A 68 22.87 24.63 4.58
CA ILE A 68 24.20 24.11 4.95
C ILE A 68 24.08 22.80 5.71
N ASN A 69 24.75 21.76 5.21
CA ASN A 69 24.84 20.48 5.90
C ASN A 69 25.80 20.59 7.08
N LYS A 70 25.27 20.40 8.30
CA LYS A 70 26.04 20.37 9.55
C LYS A 70 26.12 18.98 10.17
N ASP A 71 25.43 18.00 9.62
CA ASP A 71 25.57 16.60 10.02
C ASP A 71 26.82 15.97 9.36
N ASN A 72 27.24 14.83 9.90
CA ASN A 72 28.39 14.06 9.40
C ASN A 72 28.03 13.09 8.25
N PHE A 73 26.79 13.10 7.77
CA PHE A 73 26.31 12.29 6.65
C PHE A 73 25.59 13.17 5.61
N LYS A 74 25.34 12.61 4.42
CA LYS A 74 24.83 13.35 3.27
C LYS A 74 23.37 13.70 3.43
N HIS A 75 23.00 14.92 3.06
CA HIS A 75 21.60 15.32 2.90
C HIS A 75 21.34 15.78 1.48
N ASP A 76 20.09 15.98 1.11
CA ASP A 76 19.75 16.80 -0.05
C ASP A 76 18.73 17.88 0.31
N VAL A 77 18.58 18.84 -0.60
CA VAL A 77 17.55 19.86 -0.52
C VAL A 77 16.68 19.73 -1.76
N TYR A 78 15.42 19.40 -1.57
CA TYR A 78 14.40 19.31 -2.61
C TYR A 78 13.22 20.22 -2.25
N ILE A 79 12.93 21.22 -3.09
CA ILE A 79 11.90 22.22 -2.82
C ILE A 79 10.80 22.10 -3.88
N VAL A 80 9.56 21.96 -3.41
CA VAL A 80 8.38 21.93 -4.28
C VAL A 80 7.30 22.85 -3.75
N ARG A 81 6.35 23.24 -4.61
CA ARG A 81 5.17 23.97 -4.17
C ARG A 81 4.27 23.08 -3.32
N THR A 82 3.84 23.55 -2.15
CA THR A 82 2.98 22.77 -1.24
C THR A 82 1.63 22.43 -1.88
N ALA A 83 1.06 23.35 -2.66
CA ALA A 83 -0.19 23.13 -3.39
C ALA A 83 -0.05 22.19 -4.61
N ASN A 84 1.17 21.95 -5.11
CA ASN A 84 1.41 21.07 -6.25
C ASN A 84 2.84 20.52 -6.20
N PRO A 85 3.08 19.34 -5.62
CA PRO A 85 4.42 18.77 -5.48
C PRO A 85 5.15 18.46 -6.79
N ASN A 86 4.46 18.48 -7.95
CA ASN A 86 5.10 18.37 -9.27
C ASN A 86 5.73 19.69 -9.73
N ASP A 87 5.37 20.81 -9.11
CA ASP A 87 5.99 22.10 -9.36
C ASP A 87 7.27 22.20 -8.51
N VAL A 88 8.38 21.77 -9.12
CA VAL A 88 9.70 21.69 -8.50
C VAL A 88 10.40 23.02 -8.61
N ILE A 89 10.71 23.63 -7.46
CA ILE A 89 11.45 24.90 -7.37
C ILE A 89 12.95 24.64 -7.34
N LEU A 90 13.36 23.60 -6.61
CA LEU A 90 14.74 23.13 -6.57
C LEU A 90 14.73 21.60 -6.64
N PRO A 91 15.27 20.98 -7.70
CA PRO A 91 15.42 19.52 -7.75
C PRO A 91 16.38 19.04 -6.65
N ALA A 92 16.26 17.76 -6.26
CA ALA A 92 17.03 17.20 -5.16
C ALA A 92 18.53 17.42 -5.38
N THR A 93 19.12 18.29 -4.56
CA THR A 93 20.52 18.66 -4.67
C THR A 93 21.26 18.16 -3.44
N THR A 94 22.09 17.13 -3.62
CA THR A 94 22.86 16.51 -2.54
C THR A 94 23.96 17.43 -2.00
N LEU A 95 24.11 17.44 -0.68
CA LEU A 95 25.10 18.17 0.09
C LEU A 95 25.88 17.18 0.95
N GLU A 96 27.19 17.09 0.70
CA GLU A 96 28.14 16.42 1.60
C GLU A 96 28.24 17.18 2.94
N SER A 97 28.83 16.54 3.96
CA SER A 97 29.05 17.19 5.27
C SER A 97 29.83 18.50 5.11
N GLY A 98 29.32 19.59 5.69
CA GLY A 98 29.90 20.93 5.58
C GLY A 98 29.57 21.69 4.29
N GLN A 99 29.02 21.03 3.27
CA GLN A 99 28.65 21.67 2.01
C GLN A 99 27.40 22.56 2.17
N SER A 100 27.30 23.57 1.32
CA SER A 100 26.11 24.42 1.25
C SER A 100 25.64 24.66 -0.18
N ILE A 101 24.35 24.93 -0.33
CA ILE A 101 23.76 25.48 -1.55
C ILE A 101 23.15 26.84 -1.23
N THR A 102 23.35 27.80 -2.13
CA THR A 102 22.77 29.13 -2.06
C THR A 102 21.89 29.33 -3.28
N LEU A 103 20.64 29.76 -3.06
CA LEU A 103 19.71 30.08 -4.14
C LEU A 103 18.94 31.38 -3.88
N PRO A 104 18.81 32.26 -4.88
CA PRO A 104 17.84 33.34 -4.82
C PRO A 104 16.43 32.76 -4.86
N PHE A 105 15.54 33.26 -4.01
CA PHE A 105 14.20 32.72 -3.86
C PHE A 105 13.16 33.77 -4.27
N THR A 106 12.76 33.73 -5.54
CA THR A 106 11.86 34.70 -6.17
C THR A 106 10.40 34.25 -6.16
N GLU A 107 10.14 33.01 -5.77
CA GLU A 107 8.83 32.38 -5.87
C GLU A 107 7.84 32.89 -4.81
N LYS A 108 6.61 33.19 -5.25
CA LYS A 108 5.50 33.53 -4.34
C LYS A 108 4.68 32.28 -4.01
N GLY A 109 4.45 32.00 -2.73
CA GLY A 109 3.59 30.90 -2.30
C GLY A 109 4.03 30.23 -1.00
N VAL A 110 3.49 29.03 -0.78
CA VAL A 110 3.91 28.10 0.28
C VAL A 110 4.63 26.93 -0.36
N PHE A 111 5.80 26.61 0.18
CA PHE A 111 6.69 25.58 -0.35
C PHE A 111 7.03 24.58 0.74
N THR A 112 7.21 23.33 0.32
CA THR A 112 7.69 22.27 1.19
C THR A 112 9.10 21.91 0.75
N VAL A 113 10.00 21.93 1.72
CA VAL A 113 11.38 21.47 1.59
C VAL A 113 11.43 20.03 2.10
N TYR A 114 12.10 19.16 1.36
CA TYR A 114 12.34 17.78 1.72
C TYR A 114 13.84 17.51 1.71
N CYS A 115 14.27 16.60 2.58
CA CYS A 115 15.40 15.74 2.30
C CYS A 115 14.83 14.40 1.81
N THR A 116 15.28 13.92 0.66
CA THR A 116 14.84 12.66 0.04
C THR A 116 15.70 11.47 0.46
N ILE A 117 16.86 11.72 1.05
CA ILE A 117 17.77 10.71 1.61
C ILE A 117 17.24 10.21 2.96
N HIS A 118 16.75 11.11 3.82
CA HIS A 118 16.22 10.77 5.14
C HIS A 118 14.72 11.02 5.21
N GLY A 119 13.94 9.94 5.31
CA GLY A 119 12.50 10.01 5.48
C GLY A 119 12.11 10.85 6.70
N GLY A 120 11.14 11.76 6.51
CA GLY A 120 10.60 12.59 7.60
C GLY A 120 11.25 13.97 7.75
N MET A 121 12.46 14.19 7.23
CA MET A 121 13.11 15.50 7.29
C MET A 121 12.46 16.49 6.31
N ARG A 122 11.67 17.43 6.84
CA ARG A 122 10.86 18.38 6.06
C ARG A 122 10.87 19.77 6.66
N GLY A 123 10.77 20.78 5.80
CA GLY A 123 10.60 22.18 6.19
C GLY A 123 9.49 22.86 5.40
N LYS A 124 9.04 24.03 5.87
CA LYS A 124 8.15 24.93 5.14
C LYS A 124 8.80 26.28 4.91
N ILE A 125 8.66 26.80 3.69
CA ILE A 125 8.96 28.19 3.37
C ILE A 125 7.65 28.85 2.96
N SER A 126 7.38 30.04 3.47
CA SER A 126 6.28 30.87 2.99
C SER A 126 6.79 32.25 2.61
N THR A 127 6.39 32.70 1.42
CA THR A 127 6.57 34.07 0.94
C THR A 127 5.27 34.87 0.90
N THR A 128 4.19 34.30 1.45
CA THR A 128 2.87 34.94 1.55
C THR A 128 2.56 35.47 2.95
N GLY A 129 3.46 35.24 3.91
CA GLY A 129 3.24 35.56 5.33
C GLY A 129 2.41 34.52 6.09
N SER A 130 1.93 33.46 5.42
CA SER A 130 1.18 32.35 6.03
C SER A 130 1.70 31.00 5.52
N PHE A 131 1.76 30.00 6.41
CA PHE A 131 2.13 28.61 6.04
C PHE A 131 0.93 27.76 5.60
N GLU A 132 -0.26 28.34 5.66
CA GLU A 132 -1.50 27.71 5.23
C GLU A 132 -1.82 28.07 3.78
N LEU A 133 -2.28 27.09 3.03
CA LEU A 133 -2.80 27.30 1.68
C LEU A 133 -4.12 28.06 1.75
N THR A 134 -4.38 28.90 0.76
CA THR A 134 -5.71 29.48 0.57
C THR A 134 -6.75 28.40 0.24
N GLU A 135 -8.03 28.65 0.52
CA GLU A 135 -9.10 27.70 0.20
C GLU A 135 -9.20 27.36 -1.30
N GLU A 136 -8.75 28.27 -2.16
CA GLU A 136 -8.64 28.01 -3.60
C GLU A 136 -7.45 27.08 -3.93
N GLU A 137 -6.28 27.31 -3.32
CA GLU A 137 -5.11 26.44 -3.48
C GLU A 137 -5.35 25.04 -2.91
N LYS A 138 -6.04 24.94 -1.77
CA LYS A 138 -6.49 23.64 -1.21
C LYS A 138 -7.39 22.91 -2.18
N ARG A 139 -8.37 23.59 -2.78
CA ARG A 139 -9.27 23.03 -3.81
C ARG A 139 -8.51 22.57 -5.06
N ARG A 140 -7.55 23.37 -5.54
CA ARG A 140 -6.71 23.01 -6.71
C ARG A 140 -5.75 21.85 -6.41
N ALA A 141 -5.17 21.79 -5.20
CA ALA A 141 -4.32 20.70 -4.74
C ALA A 141 -5.12 19.40 -4.62
N ALA A 142 -6.33 19.45 -4.04
CA ALA A 142 -7.24 18.31 -3.98
C ALA A 142 -7.64 17.78 -5.37
N ALA A 143 -7.71 18.66 -6.38
CA ALA A 143 -8.00 18.27 -7.76
C ALA A 143 -6.81 17.61 -8.50
N ARG A 144 -5.57 17.75 -8.02
CA ARG A 144 -4.36 17.13 -8.59
C ARG A 144 -3.83 16.07 -7.63
N LYS A 145 -4.21 14.81 -7.84
CA LYS A 145 -3.74 13.65 -7.03
C LYS A 145 -2.28 13.32 -7.37
N VAL A 146 -1.34 14.18 -6.98
CA VAL A 146 0.10 13.95 -7.07
C VAL A 146 0.51 13.10 -5.88
N LEU A 147 0.73 11.81 -6.12
CA LEU A 147 1.10 10.87 -5.06
C LEU A 147 2.59 11.04 -4.68
N PRO A 148 2.94 11.03 -3.39
CA PRO A 148 4.33 11.07 -2.93
C PRO A 148 5.19 9.96 -3.55
N PRO A 149 6.51 10.16 -3.76
CA PRO A 149 7.41 9.15 -4.35
C PRO A 149 7.35 7.77 -3.67
N ILE A 150 7.20 7.73 -2.34
CA ILE A 150 7.04 6.49 -1.56
C ILE A 150 5.83 5.65 -2.00
N VAL A 151 4.76 6.29 -2.50
CA VAL A 151 3.57 5.60 -3.03
C VAL A 151 3.92 4.86 -4.32
N LYS A 152 4.78 5.44 -5.16
CA LYS A 152 5.28 4.79 -6.38
C LYS A 152 6.15 3.58 -6.03
N THR A 153 7.02 3.70 -5.02
CA THR A 153 7.81 2.58 -4.50
C THR A 153 6.91 1.48 -3.95
N GLY A 154 5.92 1.84 -3.13
CA GLY A 154 4.95 0.90 -2.58
C GLY A 154 4.14 0.17 -3.65
N LYS A 155 3.75 0.88 -4.72
CA LYS A 155 3.12 0.27 -5.89
C LYS A 155 4.05 -0.76 -6.54
N ALA A 156 5.30 -0.41 -6.81
CA ALA A 156 6.26 -1.33 -7.42
C ALA A 156 6.50 -2.58 -6.55
N LEU A 157 6.55 -2.43 -5.22
CA LEU A 157 6.66 -3.54 -4.29
C LEU A 157 5.40 -4.42 -4.31
N PHE A 158 4.21 -3.83 -4.21
CA PHE A 158 2.92 -4.53 -4.22
C PHE A 158 2.78 -5.46 -5.43
N TRP A 159 3.15 -4.97 -6.62
CA TRP A 159 3.07 -5.69 -7.90
C TRP A 159 4.35 -6.50 -8.24
N GLY A 160 5.38 -6.41 -7.41
CA GLY A 160 6.70 -6.99 -7.64
C GLY A 160 7.11 -7.86 -6.46
N LYS A 161 8.17 -7.43 -5.73
CA LYS A 161 8.80 -8.19 -4.64
C LYS A 161 7.81 -8.69 -3.58
N ALA A 162 6.87 -7.86 -3.15
CA ALA A 162 5.92 -8.22 -2.10
C ALA A 162 4.85 -9.22 -2.57
N GLN A 163 4.66 -9.33 -3.88
CA GLN A 163 3.72 -10.25 -4.53
C GLN A 163 2.27 -10.18 -4.00
N CYS A 164 1.87 -9.07 -3.37
CA CYS A 164 0.56 -8.91 -2.74
C CYS A 164 -0.59 -9.19 -3.73
N TYR A 165 -0.40 -8.86 -5.01
CA TYR A 165 -1.35 -9.06 -6.09
C TYR A 165 -1.71 -10.53 -6.40
N GLN A 166 -0.88 -11.48 -5.96
CA GLN A 166 -1.15 -12.91 -6.12
C GLN A 166 -2.27 -13.39 -5.19
N CYS A 167 -2.43 -12.73 -4.04
CA CYS A 167 -3.47 -13.05 -3.07
C CYS A 167 -4.59 -12.01 -3.05
N HIS A 168 -4.27 -10.74 -3.23
CA HIS A 168 -5.21 -9.63 -3.19
C HIS A 168 -5.44 -9.00 -4.57
N LYS A 169 -6.69 -8.78 -4.92
CA LYS A 169 -7.04 -7.90 -6.04
C LYS A 169 -6.99 -6.43 -5.62
N LEU A 170 -6.79 -5.56 -6.59
CA LEU A 170 -6.97 -4.12 -6.46
C LEU A 170 -7.94 -3.66 -7.57
N GLY A 171 -9.20 -3.49 -7.20
CA GLY A 171 -10.28 -3.35 -8.19
C GLY A 171 -10.36 -4.64 -9.01
N ASP A 172 -10.26 -4.51 -10.33
CA ASP A 172 -10.25 -5.66 -11.26
C ASP A 172 -8.83 -6.18 -11.56
N GLN A 173 -7.79 -5.54 -11.04
CA GLN A 173 -6.40 -5.93 -11.27
C GLN A 173 -5.92 -6.97 -10.25
N GLY A 174 -5.04 -7.88 -10.71
CA GLY A 174 -4.45 -8.94 -9.88
C GLY A 174 -5.15 -10.29 -10.04
N LYS A 175 -4.46 -11.36 -9.61
CA LYS A 175 -4.95 -12.74 -9.68
C LYS A 175 -5.54 -13.24 -8.35
N GLY A 176 -5.52 -12.39 -7.32
CA GLY A 176 -5.91 -12.70 -5.96
C GLY A 176 -7.32 -13.25 -5.79
N GLN A 177 -7.43 -14.51 -5.38
CA GLN A 177 -8.69 -15.10 -4.88
C GLN A 177 -8.61 -15.48 -3.40
N ARG A 178 -7.40 -15.41 -2.80
CA ARG A 178 -7.14 -15.87 -1.43
C ARG A 178 -7.38 -14.79 -0.37
N GLY A 179 -7.14 -13.53 -0.72
CA GLY A 179 -7.30 -12.38 0.18
C GLY A 179 -8.41 -11.43 -0.29
N PRO A 180 -8.92 -10.57 0.60
CA PRO A 180 -9.93 -9.59 0.25
C PRO A 180 -9.43 -8.62 -0.82
N ASN A 181 -10.34 -8.16 -1.67
CA ASN A 181 -10.06 -7.05 -2.59
C ASN A 181 -9.68 -5.80 -1.79
N LEU A 182 -8.60 -5.15 -2.20
CA LEU A 182 -8.02 -3.98 -1.56
C LEU A 182 -8.42 -2.66 -2.23
N GLN A 183 -9.38 -2.68 -3.17
CA GLN A 183 -10.04 -1.47 -3.64
C GLN A 183 -10.56 -0.67 -2.43
N ASP A 184 -10.25 0.62 -2.43
CA ASP A 184 -10.62 1.59 -1.40
C ASP A 184 -10.16 1.22 0.03
N ILE A 185 -9.10 0.43 0.17
CA ILE A 185 -8.62 -0.03 1.48
C ILE A 185 -8.19 1.12 2.38
N GLY A 186 -7.66 2.22 1.83
CA GLY A 186 -7.31 3.42 2.61
C GLY A 186 -8.53 4.08 3.28
N PHE A 187 -9.71 4.00 2.66
CA PHE A 187 -10.96 4.42 3.29
C PHE A 187 -11.46 3.37 4.30
N ARG A 188 -11.55 2.10 3.88
CA ARG A 188 -12.08 1.00 4.71
C ARG A 188 -11.25 0.75 5.97
N ALA A 189 -9.95 1.02 5.91
CA ALA A 189 -9.04 0.92 7.06
C ALA A 189 -9.49 1.78 8.23
N ARG A 190 -10.00 3.00 7.98
CA ARG A 190 -10.48 3.89 9.04
C ARG A 190 -11.70 3.32 9.76
N ILE A 191 -12.66 2.77 9.00
CA ILE A 191 -13.86 2.15 9.55
C ILE A 191 -13.50 0.89 10.36
N ARG A 192 -12.57 0.09 9.85
CA ARG A 192 -12.11 -1.13 10.55
C ARG A 192 -11.34 -0.81 11.82
N ALA A 193 -10.48 0.21 11.79
CA ALA A 193 -9.77 0.67 12.98
C ALA A 193 -10.73 1.02 14.10
N GLN A 194 -11.81 1.77 13.81
CA GLN A 194 -12.85 2.09 14.80
C GLN A 194 -13.52 0.82 15.37
N LYS A 195 -13.89 -0.14 14.53
CA LYS A 195 -14.49 -1.41 14.97
C LYS A 195 -13.57 -2.25 15.85
N LEU A 196 -12.26 -2.11 15.66
CA LEU A 196 -11.23 -2.86 16.37
C LEU A 196 -10.61 -2.07 17.53
N ASN A 197 -11.14 -0.87 17.83
CA ASN A 197 -10.60 0.04 18.83
C ASN A 197 -9.10 0.38 18.61
N LEU A 198 -8.68 0.47 17.34
CA LEU A 198 -7.36 0.96 16.95
C LEU A 198 -7.37 2.48 16.78
N SER A 199 -6.25 3.15 17.05
CA SER A 199 -6.16 4.61 17.05
C SER A 199 -6.36 5.24 15.67
N SER A 200 -5.99 4.54 14.60
CA SER A 200 -6.10 5.06 13.23
C SER A 200 -6.26 3.98 12.16
N GLY A 201 -6.70 4.38 10.97
CA GLY A 201 -6.67 3.52 9.79
C GLY A 201 -5.25 3.07 9.42
N THR A 202 -4.23 3.89 9.73
CA THR A 202 -2.83 3.49 9.55
C THR A 202 -2.46 2.32 10.46
N ASP A 203 -2.88 2.35 11.73
CA ASP A 203 -2.64 1.25 12.67
C ASP A 203 -3.33 -0.05 12.21
N TYR A 204 -4.51 0.05 11.61
CA TYR A 204 -5.16 -1.11 11.00
C TYR A 204 -4.33 -1.70 9.85
N LEU A 205 -3.75 -0.85 8.98
CA LEU A 205 -2.90 -1.32 7.89
C LEU A 205 -1.59 -1.93 8.41
N ILE A 206 -0.98 -1.31 9.42
CA ILE A 206 0.21 -1.83 10.10
C ILE A 206 -0.09 -3.20 10.71
N GLN A 207 -1.13 -3.30 11.54
CA GLN A 207 -1.53 -4.56 12.17
C GLN A 207 -1.83 -5.63 11.12
N SER A 208 -2.55 -5.31 10.05
CA SER A 208 -2.88 -6.27 8.99
C SER A 208 -1.63 -6.85 8.31
N ILE A 209 -0.52 -6.11 8.25
CA ILE A 209 0.73 -6.54 7.61
C ILE A 209 1.67 -7.23 8.61
N LEU A 210 1.79 -6.70 9.83
CA LEU A 210 2.71 -7.23 10.84
C LEU A 210 2.12 -8.45 11.59
N GLU A 211 0.82 -8.42 11.80
CA GLU A 211 0.02 -9.34 12.62
C GLU A 211 -1.28 -9.74 11.88
N PRO A 212 -1.18 -10.39 10.70
CA PRO A 212 -2.35 -10.73 9.88
C PRO A 212 -3.36 -11.66 10.59
N ASP A 213 -2.92 -12.37 11.62
CA ASP A 213 -3.73 -13.24 12.49
C ASP A 213 -4.53 -12.46 13.55
N ALA A 214 -4.21 -11.19 13.82
CA ALA A 214 -4.90 -10.38 14.82
C ALA A 214 -6.33 -10.02 14.41
N TYR A 215 -6.59 -9.91 13.10
CA TYR A 215 -7.93 -9.70 12.57
C TYR A 215 -8.08 -10.30 11.18
N ILE A 216 -8.96 -11.30 11.07
CA ILE A 216 -9.30 -11.94 9.80
C ILE A 216 -10.64 -11.39 9.33
N VAL A 217 -10.66 -10.85 8.12
CA VAL A 217 -11.91 -10.37 7.50
C VAL A 217 -12.85 -11.55 7.30
N GLU A 218 -14.12 -11.35 7.63
CA GLU A 218 -15.17 -12.36 7.44
C GLU A 218 -15.16 -12.93 6.01
N GLY A 219 -15.31 -14.25 5.92
CA GLY A 219 -15.25 -15.00 4.66
C GLY A 219 -13.83 -15.38 4.21
N PHE A 220 -12.78 -14.88 4.85
CA PHE A 220 -11.38 -15.23 4.53
C PHE A 220 -10.75 -16.13 5.59
N SER A 221 -9.77 -16.91 5.16
CA SER A 221 -8.93 -17.75 6.04
C SER A 221 -7.70 -16.97 6.52
N ASN A 222 -6.98 -17.49 7.53
CA ASN A 222 -5.71 -16.94 8.01
C ASN A 222 -4.55 -17.21 7.03
N ASP A 223 -4.72 -16.80 5.77
CA ASP A 223 -3.81 -17.14 4.66
C ASP A 223 -2.77 -16.07 4.34
N MET A 224 -2.85 -14.91 4.99
CA MET A 224 -1.94 -13.82 4.74
C MET A 224 -0.58 -14.07 5.42
N ALA A 225 0.48 -14.03 4.62
CA ALA A 225 1.84 -14.22 5.09
C ALA A 225 2.32 -13.02 5.92
N ARG A 226 3.20 -13.27 6.89
CA ARG A 226 3.99 -12.23 7.56
C ARG A 226 5.07 -11.75 6.59
N VAL A 227 4.84 -10.62 5.94
CA VAL A 227 5.63 -10.20 4.77
C VAL A 227 7.11 -9.90 5.06
N TYR A 228 7.46 -9.67 6.32
CA TYR A 228 8.85 -9.48 6.78
C TYR A 228 9.61 -10.80 6.96
N GLN A 229 8.94 -11.95 6.87
CA GLN A 229 9.56 -13.26 6.93
C GLN A 229 9.82 -13.82 5.53
N PRO A 230 10.71 -14.82 5.40
CA PRO A 230 10.77 -15.62 4.18
C PRO A 230 9.40 -16.21 3.86
N PRO A 231 9.07 -16.40 2.58
CA PRO A 231 9.89 -16.12 1.39
C PRO A 231 9.84 -14.65 0.90
N ILE A 232 8.98 -13.80 1.45
CA ILE A 232 8.75 -12.42 0.94
C ILE A 232 9.87 -11.46 1.39
N ASN A 233 10.29 -11.52 2.65
CA ASN A 233 11.43 -10.77 3.21
C ASN A 233 11.41 -9.26 2.92
N LEU A 234 10.30 -8.59 3.20
CA LEU A 234 10.27 -7.13 3.19
C LEU A 234 11.00 -6.56 4.40
N ASN A 235 11.84 -5.55 4.18
CA ASN A 235 12.41 -4.75 5.25
C ASN A 235 11.42 -3.66 5.72
N GLU A 236 11.77 -2.95 6.79
CA GLU A 236 10.92 -1.93 7.40
C GLU A 236 10.50 -0.81 6.42
N GLU A 237 11.43 -0.30 5.61
CA GLU A 237 11.18 0.76 4.64
C GLU A 237 10.29 0.29 3.48
N GLU A 238 10.46 -0.96 3.05
CA GLU A 238 9.59 -1.58 2.05
C GLU A 238 8.16 -1.76 2.58
N ILE A 239 8.00 -2.13 3.85
CA ILE A 239 6.68 -2.24 4.50
C ILE A 239 6.03 -0.85 4.58
N LYS A 240 6.77 0.18 5.02
CA LYS A 240 6.27 1.56 5.05
C LYS A 240 5.81 2.03 3.67
N ALA A 241 6.58 1.71 2.63
CA ALA A 241 6.21 2.04 1.26
C ALA A 241 4.92 1.34 0.81
N VAL A 242 4.77 0.04 1.08
CA VAL A 242 3.53 -0.69 0.78
C VAL A 242 2.34 -0.09 1.53
N ILE A 243 2.47 0.24 2.82
CA ILE A 243 1.40 0.88 3.61
C ILE A 243 1.01 2.23 3.00
N ALA A 244 1.97 3.07 2.62
CA ALA A 244 1.70 4.34 1.95
C ALA A 244 0.94 4.14 0.62
N TYR A 245 1.27 3.09 -0.14
CA TYR A 245 0.51 2.73 -1.33
C TYR A 245 -0.91 2.28 -1.02
N LEU A 246 -1.12 1.49 0.02
CA LEU A 246 -2.45 1.07 0.46
C LEU A 246 -3.29 2.24 0.98
N GLN A 247 -2.70 3.17 1.73
CA GLN A 247 -3.35 4.42 2.12
C GLN A 247 -3.86 5.19 0.90
N SER A 248 -3.08 5.26 -0.19
CA SER A 248 -3.48 5.99 -1.41
C SER A 248 -4.69 5.40 -2.14
N GLN A 249 -5.07 4.16 -1.82
CA GLN A 249 -6.26 3.48 -2.35
C GLN A 249 -7.51 3.97 -1.61
N GLY A 250 -7.94 5.20 -1.90
CA GLY A 250 -9.15 5.81 -1.31
C GLY A 250 -8.93 6.55 0.01
N GLY A 251 -7.70 6.64 0.51
CA GLY A 251 -7.32 7.42 1.69
C GLY A 251 -6.31 8.53 1.40
N GLU A 252 -5.97 9.27 2.46
CA GLU A 252 -4.85 10.22 2.44
C GLU A 252 -3.58 9.49 2.85
N VAL A 253 -2.48 9.81 2.17
CA VAL A 253 -1.18 9.21 2.46
C VAL A 253 -0.54 9.98 3.60
N ASP A 254 -0.37 9.29 4.72
CA ASP A 254 0.21 9.80 5.94
C ASP A 254 1.36 8.87 6.32
N THR A 255 2.57 9.24 5.94
CA THR A 255 3.77 8.45 6.20
C THR A 255 4.31 8.61 7.62
N TRP A 256 3.92 9.68 8.34
CA TRP A 256 4.43 9.92 9.70
C TRP A 256 3.69 9.02 10.72
N SER A 257 2.43 8.72 10.46
CA SER A 257 1.65 7.77 11.24
C SER A 257 2.07 6.31 11.01
N ILE A 258 2.93 6.03 10.03
CA ILE A 258 3.43 4.66 9.78
C ILE A 258 4.58 4.35 10.74
N ASN A 259 4.23 3.95 11.95
CA ASN A 259 5.19 3.54 12.97
C ASN A 259 5.18 2.02 13.14
N LEU A 260 6.26 1.35 12.73
CA LEU A 260 6.40 -0.09 12.83
C LEU A 260 7.06 -0.43 14.16
N ASP A 261 6.31 -1.06 15.07
CA ASP A 261 6.85 -1.57 16.32
C ASP A 261 7.66 -2.84 16.06
N ALA A 262 8.99 -2.71 16.05
CA ALA A 262 9.90 -3.83 15.87
C ALA A 262 9.70 -4.95 16.92
N GLY A 263 9.19 -4.61 18.12
CA GLY A 263 8.88 -5.57 19.17
C GLY A 263 7.71 -6.50 18.84
N LYS A 264 6.88 -6.14 17.86
CA LYS A 264 5.76 -6.97 17.37
C LYS A 264 6.15 -7.92 16.23
N LEU A 265 7.39 -7.83 15.74
CA LEU A 265 7.88 -8.73 14.71
C LEU A 265 8.09 -10.11 15.31
N LYS A 266 7.16 -11.03 15.03
CA LYS A 266 7.36 -12.45 15.35
C LYS A 266 8.37 -13.00 14.36
N LEU A 267 9.67 -12.94 14.61
CA LEU A 267 10.66 -13.49 13.69
C LEU A 267 10.66 -15.03 13.74
N PRO A 268 10.88 -15.73 12.61
CA PRO A 268 11.05 -17.18 12.64
C PRO A 268 12.31 -17.53 13.43
N PRO A 269 12.41 -18.76 13.97
CA PRO A 269 13.65 -19.25 14.59
C PRO A 269 14.83 -19.06 13.63
N SER A 270 15.97 -18.62 14.17
CA SER A 270 17.19 -18.35 13.39
C SER A 270 17.76 -19.59 12.71
N PHE A 271 17.42 -20.78 13.22
CA PHE A 271 17.80 -22.07 12.67
C PHE A 271 16.58 -22.78 12.08
N ASN A 272 16.65 -23.12 10.79
CA ASN A 272 15.70 -24.02 10.13
C ASN A 272 16.26 -25.46 10.22
N PRO A 273 15.63 -26.37 10.98
CA PRO A 273 16.11 -27.73 11.15
C PRO A 273 15.84 -28.62 9.92
N PHE A 274 15.02 -28.16 8.97
CA PHE A 274 14.60 -28.91 7.78
C PHE A 274 15.46 -28.66 6.52
N THR A 275 16.54 -27.89 6.65
CA THR A 275 17.43 -27.49 5.54
C THR A 275 18.12 -28.66 4.83
N HIS A 276 18.22 -29.82 5.48
CA HIS A 276 18.82 -31.04 4.94
C HIS A 276 17.80 -31.98 4.27
N GLY A 277 16.58 -31.50 4.02
CA GLY A 277 15.57 -32.22 3.26
C GLY A 277 15.91 -32.30 1.76
N ASP A 278 15.44 -33.36 1.12
CA ASP A 278 15.51 -33.57 -0.33
C ASP A 278 14.12 -33.40 -0.95
N ALA A 279 13.97 -32.39 -1.81
CA ALA A 279 12.68 -32.07 -2.45
C ALA A 279 12.17 -33.19 -3.37
N ALA A 280 13.05 -33.96 -4.02
CA ALA A 280 12.63 -35.06 -4.89
C ALA A 280 12.10 -36.25 -4.07
N ARG A 281 12.75 -36.59 -2.95
CA ARG A 281 12.21 -37.57 -1.99
C ARG A 281 10.92 -37.06 -1.35
N GLY A 282 10.86 -35.77 -1.01
CA GLY A 282 9.67 -35.11 -0.48
C GLY A 282 8.47 -35.20 -1.41
N ARG A 283 8.68 -35.00 -2.72
CA ARG A 283 7.63 -35.18 -3.74
C ARG A 283 7.09 -36.61 -3.77
N GLN A 284 7.98 -37.60 -3.73
CA GLN A 284 7.56 -39.00 -3.69
C GLN A 284 6.78 -39.32 -2.40
N LEU A 285 7.23 -38.77 -1.27
CA LEU A 285 6.56 -38.94 0.01
C LEU A 285 5.19 -38.27 0.02
N PHE A 286 5.04 -37.05 -0.50
CA PHE A 286 3.76 -36.35 -0.64
C PHE A 286 2.71 -37.25 -1.29
N VAL A 287 3.07 -37.92 -2.40
CA VAL A 287 2.17 -38.86 -3.08
C VAL A 287 1.90 -40.11 -2.23
N LYS A 288 2.94 -40.73 -1.67
CA LYS A 288 2.82 -41.96 -0.86
C LYS A 288 2.01 -41.77 0.42
N SER A 289 2.12 -40.61 1.05
CA SER A 289 1.39 -40.22 2.26
C SER A 289 -0.06 -39.81 1.99
N GLY A 290 -0.52 -39.89 0.74
CA GLY A 290 -1.92 -39.63 0.38
C GLY A 290 -2.30 -38.16 0.33
N CYS A 291 -1.34 -37.23 0.41
CA CYS A 291 -1.61 -35.78 0.36
C CYS A 291 -2.40 -35.34 -0.89
N PRO A 292 -2.17 -35.89 -2.10
CA PRO A 292 -2.95 -35.55 -3.29
C PRO A 292 -4.44 -35.93 -3.23
N SER A 293 -4.86 -36.73 -2.24
CA SER A 293 -6.29 -37.03 -2.07
C SER A 293 -7.09 -35.76 -1.78
N CYS A 294 -6.53 -34.83 -1.00
CA CYS A 294 -7.18 -33.57 -0.61
C CYS A 294 -6.50 -32.31 -1.19
N HIS A 295 -5.18 -32.35 -1.44
CA HIS A 295 -4.43 -31.18 -1.89
C HIS A 295 -4.16 -31.19 -3.39
N THR A 296 -4.51 -30.08 -4.04
CA THR A 296 -4.16 -29.83 -5.45
C THR A 296 -2.74 -29.25 -5.53
N VAL A 297 -1.97 -29.69 -6.52
CA VAL A 297 -0.64 -29.15 -6.87
C VAL A 297 -0.51 -29.09 -8.40
N GLY A 298 -0.43 -27.87 -8.94
CA GLY A 298 -0.41 -27.61 -10.38
C GLY A 298 -1.60 -28.24 -11.10
N ALA A 299 -1.30 -29.03 -12.14
CA ALA A 299 -2.31 -29.77 -12.91
C ALA A 299 -2.94 -30.95 -12.16
N GLN A 300 -2.32 -31.44 -11.08
CA GLN A 300 -2.84 -32.58 -10.32
C GLN A 300 -3.94 -32.12 -9.37
N LYS A 301 -5.20 -32.31 -9.79
CA LYS A 301 -6.39 -31.98 -8.98
C LYS A 301 -6.63 -33.02 -7.89
N SER A 302 -6.98 -32.54 -6.70
CA SER A 302 -7.42 -33.40 -5.61
C SER A 302 -8.81 -33.96 -5.85
N LYS A 303 -9.09 -35.12 -5.25
CA LYS A 303 -10.41 -35.78 -5.32
C LYS A 303 -11.35 -35.29 -4.22
N SER A 304 -10.79 -34.95 -3.07
CA SER A 304 -11.49 -34.45 -1.90
C SER A 304 -11.17 -32.97 -1.66
N PRO A 305 -12.05 -32.22 -0.98
CA PRO A 305 -11.78 -30.82 -0.68
C PRO A 305 -10.58 -30.66 0.24
N GLY A 306 -9.65 -29.79 -0.16
CA GLY A 306 -8.52 -29.35 0.65
C GLY A 306 -7.83 -28.13 0.01
N PRO A 307 -6.99 -27.41 0.77
CA PRO A 307 -6.24 -26.27 0.25
C PRO A 307 -5.43 -26.61 -1.00
N ASP A 308 -5.50 -25.73 -2.00
CA ASP A 308 -4.61 -25.78 -3.16
C ASP A 308 -3.20 -25.32 -2.74
N LEU A 309 -2.24 -26.23 -2.84
CA LEU A 309 -0.83 -26.01 -2.47
C LEU A 309 0.02 -25.53 -3.64
N THR A 310 -0.57 -25.28 -4.81
CA THR A 310 0.12 -24.69 -5.96
C THR A 310 0.70 -23.33 -5.57
N GLY A 311 2.02 -23.19 -5.73
CA GLY A 311 2.73 -21.97 -5.39
C GLY A 311 2.92 -21.74 -3.88
N ILE A 312 2.64 -22.72 -3.01
CA ILE A 312 2.66 -22.53 -1.53
C ILE A 312 4.01 -21.99 -1.03
N GLY A 313 5.12 -22.42 -1.64
CA GLY A 313 6.47 -21.97 -1.32
C GLY A 313 6.74 -20.50 -1.65
N ARG A 314 5.84 -19.81 -2.39
CA ARG A 314 5.94 -18.36 -2.67
C ARG A 314 5.52 -17.50 -1.48
N TYR A 315 4.74 -18.03 -0.53
CA TYR A 315 4.16 -17.21 0.55
C TYR A 315 4.11 -17.89 1.93
N ARG A 316 4.38 -19.19 2.04
CA ARG A 316 4.55 -19.87 3.33
C ARG A 316 6.00 -20.31 3.52
N ASN A 317 6.48 -20.25 4.76
CA ASN A 317 7.80 -20.70 5.16
C ASN A 317 7.76 -22.02 5.92
N TRP A 318 8.93 -22.59 6.13
CA TRP A 318 9.12 -23.85 6.84
C TRP A 318 8.40 -23.92 8.20
N THR A 319 8.29 -22.84 8.99
CA THR A 319 7.62 -22.91 10.30
C THR A 319 6.13 -23.15 10.13
N TRP A 320 5.49 -22.41 9.22
CA TRP A 320 4.07 -22.60 8.92
C TRP A 320 3.80 -23.97 8.29
N LEU A 321 4.66 -24.40 7.37
CA LEU A 321 4.54 -25.73 6.72
C LEU A 321 4.68 -26.86 7.75
N ALA A 322 5.69 -26.78 8.62
CA ALA A 322 5.91 -27.76 9.69
C ALA A 322 4.71 -27.81 10.64
N GLN A 323 4.22 -26.67 11.12
CA GLN A 323 3.06 -26.63 12.01
C GLN A 323 1.81 -27.20 11.33
N SER A 324 1.57 -26.87 10.06
CA SER A 324 0.40 -27.39 9.32
C SER A 324 0.44 -28.90 9.16
N ILE A 325 1.62 -29.51 9.00
CA ILE A 325 1.79 -30.96 8.86
C ILE A 325 1.73 -31.68 10.21
N LEU A 326 2.41 -31.14 11.22
CA LEU A 326 2.60 -31.80 12.52
C LEU A 326 1.44 -31.52 13.49
N GLU A 327 0.80 -30.36 13.35
CA GLU A 327 -0.27 -29.85 14.20
C GLU A 327 -1.41 -29.24 13.36
N PRO A 328 -2.09 -30.00 12.48
CA PRO A 328 -3.11 -29.48 11.56
C PRO A 328 -4.36 -28.90 12.26
N ASN A 329 -4.49 -29.08 13.58
CA ASN A 329 -5.55 -28.50 14.40
C ASN A 329 -5.14 -27.16 15.04
N ALA A 330 -3.85 -26.79 15.01
CA ALA A 330 -3.37 -25.52 15.58
C ALA A 330 -3.98 -24.31 14.87
N GLU A 331 -4.21 -24.43 13.56
CA GLU A 331 -4.87 -23.42 12.75
C GLU A 331 -5.74 -24.09 11.68
N ILE A 332 -7.05 -23.80 11.70
CA ILE A 332 -8.01 -24.27 10.69
C ILE A 332 -8.57 -23.05 9.97
N GLY A 333 -8.21 -22.89 8.69
CA GLY A 333 -8.70 -21.80 7.85
C GLY A 333 -10.24 -21.77 7.78
N ALA A 334 -10.82 -20.57 7.69
CA ALA A 334 -12.27 -20.37 7.75
C ALA A 334 -13.05 -21.22 6.74
N GLN A 335 -12.51 -21.33 5.52
CA GLN A 335 -13.07 -22.14 4.42
C GLN A 335 -12.85 -23.66 4.59
N TRP A 336 -12.09 -24.07 5.61
CA TRP A 336 -11.75 -25.47 5.89
C TRP A 336 -12.30 -25.95 7.23
N LYS A 337 -13.04 -25.09 7.94
CA LYS A 337 -13.81 -25.49 9.12
C LYS A 337 -14.90 -26.46 8.69
N TYR A 338 -14.95 -27.61 9.35
CA TYR A 338 -16.01 -28.56 9.18
C TYR A 338 -17.16 -28.22 10.12
N ALA A 339 -18.39 -28.32 9.66
CA ALA A 339 -19.57 -28.01 10.45
C ALA A 339 -20.64 -29.09 10.27
N THR A 340 -21.44 -29.30 11.31
CA THR A 340 -22.72 -30.01 11.26
C THR A 340 -23.83 -28.99 11.44
N VAL A 341 -24.77 -28.96 10.52
CA VAL A 341 -25.95 -28.09 10.55
C VAL A 341 -27.17 -28.98 10.74
N THR A 342 -27.96 -28.69 11.76
CA THR A 342 -29.25 -29.31 12.02
C THR A 342 -30.34 -28.40 11.46
N VAL A 343 -31.14 -28.91 10.52
CA VAL A 343 -32.27 -28.19 9.92
C VAL A 343 -33.58 -28.90 10.18
N LEU A 344 -34.68 -28.14 10.27
CA LEU A 344 -36.02 -28.73 10.24
C LEU A 344 -36.40 -28.98 8.78
N VAL A 345 -36.85 -30.20 8.50
CA VAL A 345 -37.44 -30.56 7.21
C VAL A 345 -38.84 -31.06 7.44
N ASP A 346 -39.77 -30.61 6.60
CA ASP A 346 -41.12 -31.20 6.56
C ASP A 346 -41.02 -32.60 5.96
N ASN A 347 -41.49 -33.57 6.72
CA ASN A 347 -41.63 -34.95 6.27
C ASN A 347 -43.07 -35.40 6.54
N GLU A 348 -43.90 -35.34 5.50
CA GLU A 348 -45.31 -35.74 5.56
C GLU A 348 -46.14 -34.97 6.61
N GLY A 349 -45.86 -33.67 6.80
CA GLY A 349 -46.56 -32.82 7.76
C GLY A 349 -46.01 -32.84 9.18
N PHE A 350 -44.89 -33.55 9.40
CA PHE A 350 -44.14 -33.53 10.66
C PHE A 350 -42.78 -32.86 10.45
N GLU A 351 -42.46 -31.88 11.29
CA GLU A 351 -41.13 -31.29 11.33
C GLU A 351 -40.15 -32.27 11.98
N VAL A 352 -39.14 -32.71 11.23
CA VAL A 352 -38.07 -33.58 11.73
C VAL A 352 -36.71 -32.90 11.58
N GLU A 353 -35.83 -33.11 12.55
CA GLU A 353 -34.45 -32.62 12.48
C GLU A 353 -33.63 -33.50 11.52
N GLN A 354 -33.00 -32.86 10.53
CA GLN A 354 -32.00 -33.47 9.66
C GLN A 354 -30.64 -32.85 9.93
N GLU A 355 -29.63 -33.68 10.19
CA GLU A 355 -28.24 -33.24 10.26
C GLU A 355 -27.55 -33.35 8.90
N VAL A 356 -26.86 -32.29 8.50
CA VAL A 356 -25.99 -32.27 7.33
C VAL A 356 -24.62 -31.75 7.73
N SER A 357 -23.59 -32.52 7.44
CA SER A 357 -22.21 -32.12 7.70
C SER A 357 -21.43 -31.81 6.43
N GLY A 358 -20.53 -30.84 6.51
CA GLY A 358 -19.68 -30.45 5.38
C GLY A 358 -18.70 -29.35 5.75
N PHE A 359 -17.88 -28.94 4.77
CA PHE A 359 -17.01 -27.79 4.96
C PHE A 359 -17.80 -26.50 4.85
N LEU A 360 -17.67 -25.62 5.84
CA LEU A 360 -18.35 -24.34 5.86
C LEU A 360 -17.83 -23.43 4.75
N ARG A 361 -18.73 -22.94 3.89
CA ARG A 361 -18.44 -21.97 2.81
C ARG A 361 -19.01 -20.60 3.14
N GLU A 362 -20.16 -20.57 3.81
CA GLU A 362 -20.83 -19.33 4.22
C GLU A 362 -21.60 -19.57 5.52
N ASN A 363 -21.58 -18.57 6.41
CA ASN A 363 -22.43 -18.48 7.58
C ASN A 363 -22.83 -17.02 7.76
N SER A 364 -23.96 -16.64 7.16
CA SER A 364 -24.50 -15.28 7.25
C SER A 364 -25.83 -15.27 8.00
N ASP A 365 -26.38 -14.08 8.23
CA ASP A 365 -27.71 -13.92 8.84
C ASP A 365 -28.84 -14.45 7.95
N LYS A 366 -28.57 -14.67 6.65
CA LYS A 366 -29.57 -15.13 5.68
C LYS A 366 -29.49 -16.62 5.42
N GLN A 367 -28.29 -17.16 5.28
CA GLN A 367 -28.10 -18.54 4.83
C GLN A 367 -26.81 -19.15 5.36
N ILE A 368 -26.76 -20.47 5.31
CA ILE A 368 -25.57 -21.28 5.54
C ILE A 368 -25.27 -22.08 4.29
N LYS A 369 -24.00 -22.15 3.90
CA LYS A 369 -23.55 -23.00 2.80
C LYS A 369 -22.52 -23.99 3.28
N LEU A 370 -22.80 -25.27 3.03
CA LEU A 370 -21.88 -26.38 3.28
C LEU A 370 -21.45 -26.99 1.95
N LEU A 371 -20.14 -27.18 1.78
CA LEU A 371 -19.62 -28.11 0.78
C LEU A 371 -19.70 -29.53 1.37
N VAL A 372 -20.64 -30.31 0.85
CA VAL A 372 -20.87 -31.71 1.24
C VAL A 372 -20.15 -32.65 0.27
N ASP A 373 -20.33 -33.96 0.43
CA ASP A 373 -19.71 -34.98 -0.41
C ASP A 373 -19.94 -34.74 -1.92
N ASN A 374 -19.02 -35.24 -2.75
CA ASN A 374 -18.98 -35.02 -4.21
C ASN A 374 -18.89 -33.55 -4.65
N ASN A 375 -18.34 -32.68 -3.78
CA ASN A 375 -18.11 -31.26 -4.08
C ASN A 375 -19.41 -30.47 -4.36
N GLN A 376 -20.55 -30.96 -3.85
CA GLN A 376 -21.84 -30.28 -3.95
C GLN A 376 -21.97 -29.24 -2.84
N VAL A 377 -22.47 -28.04 -3.18
CA VAL A 377 -22.81 -27.02 -2.18
C VAL A 377 -24.29 -27.14 -1.82
N ARG A 378 -24.59 -27.46 -0.56
CA ARG A 378 -25.95 -27.33 0.00
C ARG A 378 -26.09 -25.97 0.67
N THR A 379 -27.21 -25.30 0.39
CA THR A 379 -27.58 -24.02 0.99
C THR A 379 -28.80 -24.23 1.88
N PHE A 380 -28.78 -23.62 3.06
CA PHE A 380 -29.85 -23.68 4.04
C PHE A 380 -30.21 -22.25 4.43
N ASP A 381 -31.50 -21.90 4.39
CA ASP A 381 -31.96 -20.61 4.90
C ASP A 381 -31.81 -20.58 6.41
N LYS A 382 -31.35 -19.44 6.96
CA LYS A 382 -31.01 -19.32 8.38
C LYS A 382 -32.21 -19.59 9.29
N GLN A 383 -33.43 -19.31 8.81
CA GLN A 383 -34.68 -19.54 9.53
C GLN A 383 -35.00 -21.02 9.75
N ASP A 384 -34.50 -21.90 8.87
CA ASP A 384 -34.75 -23.35 8.94
C ASP A 384 -33.67 -24.08 9.76
N VAL A 385 -32.64 -23.35 10.18
CA VAL A 385 -31.49 -23.90 10.91
C VAL A 385 -31.76 -23.84 12.41
N VAL A 386 -31.81 -25.02 13.03
CA VAL A 386 -31.96 -25.18 14.49
C VAL A 386 -30.62 -24.96 15.20
N ARG A 387 -29.57 -25.61 14.68
CA ARG A 387 -28.26 -25.65 15.34
C ARG A 387 -27.12 -25.73 14.33
N ILE A 388 -25.99 -25.13 14.69
CA ILE A 388 -24.74 -25.21 13.93
C ILE A 388 -23.63 -25.58 14.91
N GLU A 389 -22.95 -26.68 14.63
CA GLU A 389 -21.80 -27.13 15.42
C GLU A 389 -20.54 -27.07 14.56
N LEU A 390 -19.58 -26.23 14.97
CA LEU A 390 -18.26 -26.17 14.33
C LEU A 390 -17.33 -27.22 14.92
N SER A 391 -16.74 -28.05 14.08
CA SER A 391 -15.69 -28.99 14.49
C SER A 391 -14.46 -28.22 14.98
N LYS A 392 -13.89 -28.69 16.09
CA LYS A 392 -12.60 -28.22 16.62
C LYS A 392 -11.41 -28.92 15.97
N THR A 393 -11.65 -29.94 15.15
CA THR A 393 -10.62 -30.73 14.48
C THR A 393 -10.69 -30.56 12.97
N SER A 394 -9.51 -30.53 12.36
CA SER A 394 -9.30 -30.53 10.92
C SER A 394 -9.65 -31.89 10.32
N LYS A 395 -10.02 -31.89 9.05
CA LYS A 395 -10.11 -33.11 8.25
C LYS A 395 -8.75 -33.58 7.73
N MET A 396 -7.70 -32.76 7.88
CA MET A 396 -6.32 -33.20 7.64
C MET A 396 -5.89 -34.15 8.77
N PRO A 397 -5.31 -35.32 8.45
CA PRO A 397 -4.84 -36.28 9.46
C PRO A 397 -3.78 -35.67 10.38
N SER A 398 -3.88 -35.93 11.69
CA SER A 398 -2.94 -35.39 12.71
C SER A 398 -1.87 -36.37 13.17
N ASN A 399 -1.80 -37.56 12.56
CA ASN A 399 -0.89 -38.65 12.95
C ASN A 399 0.42 -38.66 12.16
N TYR A 400 0.69 -37.67 11.29
CA TYR A 400 1.92 -37.64 10.49
C TYR A 400 3.19 -37.58 11.34
N LYS A 401 3.14 -36.94 12.52
CA LYS A 401 4.26 -36.93 13.48
C LYS A 401 4.63 -38.31 14.01
N ASP A 402 3.68 -39.26 14.01
CA ASP A 402 3.87 -40.62 14.50
C ASP A 402 4.23 -41.57 13.34
N LEU A 403 3.85 -41.22 12.10
CA LEU A 403 4.06 -42.02 10.90
C LEU A 403 5.34 -41.69 10.13
N LEU A 404 5.81 -40.45 10.21
CA LEU A 404 6.95 -39.96 9.43
C LEU A 404 8.16 -39.72 10.33
N THR A 405 9.33 -40.12 9.85
CA THR A 405 10.59 -39.76 10.51
C THR A 405 10.89 -38.28 10.33
N PHE A 406 11.78 -37.74 11.17
CA PHE A 406 12.25 -36.36 11.03
C PHE A 406 12.79 -36.06 9.62
N GLN A 407 13.59 -36.96 9.04
CA GLN A 407 14.12 -36.79 7.69
C GLN A 407 13.02 -36.76 6.63
N GLN A 408 11.99 -37.61 6.77
CA GLN A 408 10.84 -37.62 5.88
C GLN A 408 10.04 -36.32 5.95
N ILE A 409 9.86 -35.76 7.16
CA ILE A 409 9.24 -34.44 7.36
C ILE A 409 10.09 -33.35 6.72
N ALA A 410 11.42 -33.37 6.90
CA ALA A 410 12.34 -32.42 6.29
C ALA A 410 12.27 -32.47 4.75
N ASP A 411 12.28 -33.68 4.17
CA ASP A 411 12.13 -33.89 2.73
C ASP A 411 10.79 -33.31 2.24
N LEU A 412 9.68 -33.57 2.95
CA LEU A 412 8.34 -33.06 2.60
C LEU A 412 8.27 -31.52 2.66
N ILE A 413 8.84 -30.91 3.68
CA ILE A 413 8.90 -29.44 3.81
C ILE A 413 9.72 -28.85 2.67
N GLN A 414 10.89 -29.43 2.33
CA GLN A 414 11.69 -28.96 1.21
C GLN A 414 10.98 -29.09 -0.14
N TYR A 415 10.17 -30.13 -0.33
CA TYR A 415 9.32 -30.23 -1.51
C TYR A 415 8.33 -29.06 -1.56
N LEU A 416 7.57 -28.81 -0.49
CA LEU A 416 6.58 -27.74 -0.44
C LEU A 416 7.21 -26.34 -0.59
N GLU A 417 8.37 -26.09 0.03
CA GLU A 417 9.12 -24.83 -0.16
C GLU A 417 9.64 -24.66 -1.59
N SER A 418 9.88 -25.75 -2.33
CA SER A 418 10.30 -25.69 -3.73
C SER A 418 9.16 -25.39 -4.70
N LEU A 419 7.89 -25.46 -4.26
CA LEU A 419 6.71 -25.12 -5.06
C LEU A 419 6.55 -23.59 -5.20
N LYS A 420 7.59 -22.91 -5.67
CA LYS A 420 7.59 -21.46 -5.92
C LYS A 420 7.16 -21.12 -7.33
N ASP A 421 7.42 -21.95 -8.34
CA ASP A 421 7.18 -21.58 -9.74
C ASP A 421 6.24 -22.52 -10.48
N GLU A 422 5.64 -23.48 -9.76
CA GLU A 422 4.59 -24.32 -10.33
C GLU A 422 3.37 -23.48 -10.69
N ASN A 423 2.92 -23.62 -11.94
CA ASN A 423 1.74 -23.00 -12.52
C ASN A 423 0.64 -24.03 -12.72
#